data_AF-A0A952N1Y4-F1
#
_entry.id   AF-A0A952N1Y4-F1
#
_cell.length_a   1.000
_cell.length_b   1.000
_cell.length_c   1.000
_cell.angle_alpha   90.00
_cell.angle_beta   90.00
_cell.angle_gamma   90.00
#
_symmetry.space_group_name_H-M   'P 1'
#
loop_
_entity.id
_entity.type
_entity.pdbx_description
1 polymer ?
#
loop_
_entity_poly.entity_id
_entity_poly.type
_entity_poly.pdbx_seq_one_letter_code
_entity_poly.pdbx_strand_id
1 'polypeptide(L)'
;MTEYLITSGFLDRQRKLVLADDYLEWENGDLKGREFTRLNRSDIVDFKHGVDWIVWYKFTVGRKFSVTFKDKGGKEFKILFNSYFGLHKENHHKYADIVDNVWRLYHSNIVDNFLDRFYNQGEVEIQGIKLKNEGIELREKIGLVPWNKVAIKDYYRYFAIYNRDNSDLHSRVSYNEYGTETLWSAIKTILKEREMDASQQNV
;
A
#
# COMPACT_ATOMS: atom_id res chain seq x y z
N MET A 1 -6.16 14.38 -12.80
CA MET A 1 -6.70 15.03 -11.59
C MET A 1 -8.04 14.41 -11.23
N THR A 2 -8.18 13.93 -10.00
CA THR A 2 -9.40 13.29 -9.47
C THR A 2 -9.74 13.93 -8.13
N GLU A 3 -11.02 14.20 -7.90
CA GLU A 3 -11.49 14.86 -6.67
C GLU A 3 -12.45 13.96 -5.90
N TYR A 4 -12.34 13.97 -4.57
CA TYR A 4 -13.22 13.23 -3.68
C TYR A 4 -13.76 14.14 -2.59
N LEU A 5 -15.06 13.99 -2.31
CA LEU A 5 -15.70 14.56 -1.13
C LEU A 5 -15.82 13.46 -0.08
N ILE A 6 -15.08 13.62 1.02
CA ILE A 6 -14.94 12.63 2.07
C ILE A 6 -15.57 13.15 3.35
N THR A 7 -16.36 12.31 4.02
CA THR A 7 -16.93 12.62 5.34
C THR A 7 -16.26 11.72 6.39
N SER A 8 -15.61 12.32 7.38
CA SER A 8 -14.80 11.57 8.35
C SER A 8 -15.57 11.11 9.60
N GLY A 9 -16.79 11.62 9.85
CA GLY A 9 -17.60 11.27 11.02
C GLY A 9 -19.10 11.46 10.81
N PHE A 10 -19.91 10.98 11.75
CA PHE A 10 -21.38 10.97 11.65
C PHE A 10 -22.03 12.36 11.50
N LEU A 11 -21.44 13.39 12.13
CA LEU A 11 -21.83 14.81 11.99
C LEU A 11 -20.72 15.66 11.36
N ASP A 12 -19.71 15.02 10.76
CA ASP A 12 -18.59 15.76 10.20
C ASP A 12 -18.97 16.38 8.85
N ARG A 13 -18.30 17.46 8.50
CA ARG A 13 -18.47 18.10 7.19
C ARG A 13 -17.79 17.28 6.10
N GLN A 14 -18.20 17.49 4.86
CA GLN A 14 -17.43 17.01 3.71
C GLN A 14 -16.12 17.79 3.63
N ARG A 15 -15.02 17.06 3.49
CA ARG A 15 -13.65 17.55 3.28
C ARG A 15 -13.21 17.13 1.88
N LYS A 16 -12.57 18.05 1.16
CA LYS A 16 -12.11 17.80 -0.22
C LYS A 16 -10.73 17.14 -0.22
N LEU A 17 -10.60 16.02 -0.93
CA LEU A 17 -9.33 15.42 -1.33
C LEU A 17 -9.15 15.62 -2.84
N VAL A 18 -7.98 16.10 -3.24
CA VAL A 18 -7.58 16.21 -4.64
C VAL A 18 -6.33 15.38 -4.86
N LEU A 19 -6.39 14.48 -5.83
CA LEU A 19 -5.25 13.72 -6.33
C LEU A 19 -4.91 14.23 -7.73
N ALA A 20 -3.75 14.85 -7.89
CA ALA A 20 -3.23 15.33 -9.16
C ALA A 20 -1.85 14.72 -9.42
N ASP A 21 -1.41 14.75 -10.68
CA ASP A 21 -0.21 14.03 -11.10
C ASP A 21 1.07 14.55 -10.40
N ASP A 22 1.06 15.83 -10.00
CA ASP A 22 2.20 16.51 -9.36
C ASP A 22 2.00 16.73 -7.85
N TYR A 23 0.78 16.61 -7.34
CA TYR A 23 0.48 16.92 -5.94
C TYR A 23 -0.78 16.24 -5.41
N LEU A 24 -0.78 16.02 -4.11
CA LEU A 24 -1.94 15.66 -3.31
C LEU A 24 -2.35 16.87 -2.46
N GLU A 25 -3.65 17.10 -2.34
CA GLU A 25 -4.19 18.18 -1.52
C GLU A 25 -5.37 17.70 -0.69
N TRP A 26 -5.39 18.05 0.60
CA TRP A 26 -6.47 17.64 1.48
C TRP A 26 -6.84 18.73 2.48
N GLU A 27 -8.15 18.91 2.63
CA GLU A 27 -8.76 19.88 3.53
C GLU A 27 -8.76 19.34 4.97
N ASN A 28 -7.72 19.69 5.73
CA ASN A 28 -7.54 19.22 7.11
C ASN A 28 -8.04 20.19 8.17
N GLY A 29 -8.33 21.45 7.83
CA GLY A 29 -8.84 22.44 8.78
C GLY A 29 -10.27 22.13 9.28
N ASP A 30 -10.55 22.45 10.55
CA ASP A 30 -11.87 22.22 11.15
C ASP A 30 -12.92 23.26 10.71
N LEU A 31 -12.48 24.46 10.34
CA LEU A 31 -13.33 25.52 9.79
C LEU A 31 -13.46 25.41 8.26
N LYS A 32 -14.68 25.52 7.75
CA LYS A 32 -14.98 25.44 6.31
C LYS A 32 -14.16 26.46 5.51
N GLY A 33 -13.36 25.99 4.55
CA GLY A 33 -12.58 26.85 3.65
C GLY A 33 -11.25 27.38 4.20
N ARG A 34 -10.71 26.80 5.28
CA ARG A 34 -9.34 27.09 5.75
C ARG A 34 -8.47 25.84 5.83
N GLU A 35 -7.22 26.03 5.43
CA GLU A 35 -6.08 25.10 5.44
C GLU A 35 -6.29 23.82 4.59
N PHE A 36 -5.87 23.93 3.33
CA PHE A 36 -5.48 22.79 2.53
C PHE A 36 -4.02 22.47 2.85
N THR A 37 -3.75 21.24 3.25
CA THR A 37 -2.38 20.75 3.26
C THR A 37 -2.09 20.14 1.91
N ARG A 38 -1.08 20.68 1.24
CA ARG A 38 -0.58 20.19 -0.04
C ARG A 38 0.71 19.42 0.17
N LEU A 39 0.83 18.28 -0.48
CA LEU A 39 2.02 17.45 -0.52
C LEU A 39 2.40 17.23 -1.98
N ASN A 40 3.61 17.65 -2.37
CA ASN A 40 4.06 17.42 -3.75
C ASN A 40 4.42 15.96 -3.95
N ARG A 41 4.24 15.45 -5.18
CA ARG A 41 4.62 14.08 -5.54
C ARG A 41 6.09 13.80 -5.24
N SER A 42 6.98 14.77 -5.47
CA SER A 42 8.41 14.66 -5.21
C SER A 42 8.74 14.40 -3.74
N ASP A 43 7.84 14.75 -2.83
CA ASP A 43 8.06 14.72 -1.40
C ASP A 43 7.52 13.42 -0.79
N ILE A 44 6.62 12.73 -1.50
CA ILE A 44 6.08 11.42 -1.11
C ILE A 44 7.17 10.35 -1.27
N VAL A 45 7.54 9.71 -0.16
CA VAL A 45 8.52 8.61 -0.13
C VAL A 45 7.84 7.26 -0.06
N ASP A 46 6.69 7.20 0.60
CA ASP A 46 5.96 5.96 0.83
C ASP A 46 4.52 6.26 1.23
N PHE A 47 3.65 5.25 1.16
CA PHE A 47 2.32 5.30 1.75
C PHE A 47 1.91 3.95 2.32
N LYS A 48 0.97 3.99 3.26
CA LYS A 48 0.31 2.82 3.84
C LYS A 48 -1.18 3.05 3.86
N HIS A 49 -1.95 1.98 3.81
CA HIS A 49 -3.40 2.08 3.90
C HIS A 49 -3.99 0.90 4.67
N GLY A 50 -5.13 1.13 5.28
CA GLY A 50 -5.74 0.13 6.15
C GLY A 50 -7.21 0.34 6.32
N VAL A 51 -7.89 -0.77 6.60
CA VAL A 51 -9.31 -0.78 6.96
C VAL A 51 -9.49 -1.47 8.29
N ASP A 52 -9.89 -0.72 9.30
CA ASP A 52 -10.18 -1.21 10.63
C ASP A 52 -11.69 -1.40 10.82
N TRP A 53 -12.07 -2.39 11.61
CA TRP A 53 -13.47 -2.54 12.01
C TRP A 53 -13.77 -1.58 13.15
N ILE A 54 -14.88 -0.86 13.06
CA ILE A 54 -15.42 -0.11 14.19
C ILE A 54 -16.30 -1.08 14.94
N VAL A 55 -15.88 -1.44 16.16
CA VAL A 55 -16.60 -2.38 17.03
C VAL A 55 -17.16 -1.60 18.21
N TRP A 56 -18.47 -1.70 18.41
CA TRP A 56 -19.12 -1.19 19.62
C TRP A 56 -19.63 -2.37 20.44
N TYR A 57 -19.16 -2.46 21.68
CA TYR A 57 -19.33 -3.64 22.55
C TYR A 57 -18.77 -4.90 21.86
N LYS A 58 -19.64 -5.72 21.27
CA LYS A 58 -19.29 -6.97 20.56
C LYS A 58 -19.80 -6.99 19.12
N PHE A 59 -20.36 -5.89 18.63
CA PHE A 59 -20.95 -5.81 17.29
C PHE A 59 -20.11 -4.91 16.38
N THR A 60 -19.94 -5.35 15.13
CA THR A 60 -19.30 -4.52 14.11
C THR A 60 -20.30 -3.48 13.63
N VAL A 61 -20.00 -2.21 13.87
CA VAL A 61 -20.88 -1.07 13.58
C VAL A 61 -20.47 -0.30 12.33
N GLY A 62 -19.25 -0.53 11.86
CA GLY A 62 -18.71 0.19 10.72
C GLY A 62 -17.30 -0.20 10.34
N ARG A 63 -16.74 0.56 9.41
CA ARG A 63 -15.35 0.47 8.94
C ARG A 63 -14.71 1.84 9.03
N LYS A 64 -13.46 1.86 9.49
CA LYS A 64 -12.58 3.02 9.46
C LYS A 64 -11.53 2.80 8.38
N PHE A 65 -11.49 3.70 7.43
CA PHE A 65 -10.54 3.71 6.33
C PHE A 65 -9.41 4.68 6.65
N SER A 66 -8.20 4.28 6.30
CA SER A 66 -7.00 5.10 6.47
C SER A 66 -6.10 4.99 5.25
N VAL A 67 -5.59 6.15 4.82
CA VAL A 67 -4.50 6.26 3.84
C VAL A 67 -3.52 7.27 4.42
N THR A 68 -2.28 6.86 4.61
CA THR A 68 -1.25 7.67 5.26
C THR A 68 -0.01 7.72 4.38
N PHE A 69 0.46 8.93 4.09
CA PHE A 69 1.65 9.18 3.29
C PHE A 69 2.80 9.58 4.20
N LYS A 70 4.00 9.20 3.81
CA LYS A 70 5.23 9.61 4.48
C LYS A 70 6.02 10.52 3.56
N ASP A 71 6.34 11.70 4.08
CA ASP A 71 7.20 12.67 3.42
C ASP A 71 8.70 12.32 3.65
N LYS A 72 9.59 12.85 2.81
CA LYS A 72 11.05 12.87 2.98
C LYS A 72 11.48 13.38 4.35
N GLY A 73 10.77 14.36 4.89
CA GLY A 73 10.99 14.87 6.26
C GLY A 73 10.55 13.91 7.38
N GLY A 74 9.97 12.75 7.04
CA GLY A 74 9.42 11.79 8.00
C GLY A 74 8.05 12.16 8.56
N LYS A 75 7.49 13.30 8.15
CA LYS A 75 6.15 13.73 8.55
C LYS A 75 5.10 12.82 7.91
N GLU A 76 4.10 12.43 8.71
CA GLU A 76 2.97 11.66 8.22
C GLU A 76 1.82 12.58 7.80
N PHE A 77 1.28 12.32 6.61
CA PHE A 77 0.07 12.95 6.12
C PHE A 77 -1.06 11.93 6.10
N LYS A 78 -2.08 12.12 6.94
CA LYS A 78 -3.07 11.08 7.22
C LYS A 78 -4.47 11.50 6.79
N ILE A 79 -5.08 10.66 5.96
CA ILE A 79 -6.48 10.77 5.53
C ILE A 79 -7.27 9.67 6.24
N LEU A 80 -8.28 10.07 7.00
CA LEU A 80 -9.14 9.17 7.77
C LEU A 80 -10.60 9.42 7.43
N PHE A 81 -11.36 8.35 7.23
CA PHE A 81 -12.80 8.45 7.07
C PHE A 81 -13.51 7.14 7.39
N ASN A 82 -14.80 7.23 7.64
CA ASN A 82 -15.56 6.13 8.24
C ASN A 82 -16.82 5.81 7.44
N SER A 83 -17.30 4.58 7.57
CA SER A 83 -18.63 4.14 7.13
C SER A 83 -19.31 3.41 8.28
N TYR A 84 -20.58 3.73 8.56
CA TYR A 84 -21.33 3.21 9.72
C TYR A 84 -22.69 2.69 9.26
N PHE A 85 -23.13 1.49 9.65
CA PHE A 85 -24.51 0.98 9.51
C PHE A 85 -25.36 1.51 8.33
N GLY A 86 -24.82 1.54 7.11
CA GLY A 86 -25.56 2.04 5.95
C GLY A 86 -25.38 3.51 5.59
N LEU A 87 -24.87 4.32 6.50
CA LEU A 87 -24.40 5.68 6.26
C LEU A 87 -23.01 5.67 5.65
N HIS A 88 -22.83 6.56 4.68
CA HIS A 88 -21.59 6.69 3.92
C HIS A 88 -21.07 5.36 3.36
N LYS A 89 -21.97 4.48 2.87
CA LYS A 89 -21.60 3.20 2.25
C LYS A 89 -20.68 3.39 1.06
N GLU A 90 -20.85 4.50 0.34
CA GLU A 90 -20.01 4.91 -0.78
C GLU A 90 -18.54 5.12 -0.40
N ASN A 91 -18.24 5.37 0.89
CA ASN A 91 -16.85 5.53 1.34
C ASN A 91 -16.01 4.27 1.12
N HIS A 92 -16.63 3.08 1.05
CA HIS A 92 -15.89 1.87 0.70
C HIS A 92 -15.37 1.91 -0.74
N HIS A 93 -16.20 2.33 -1.69
CA HIS A 93 -15.80 2.49 -3.09
C HIS A 93 -14.81 3.63 -3.25
N LYS A 94 -15.07 4.78 -2.61
CA LYS A 94 -14.11 5.90 -2.60
C LYS A 94 -12.75 5.48 -2.05
N TYR A 95 -12.72 4.64 -1.01
CA TYR A 95 -11.46 4.12 -0.48
C TYR A 95 -10.68 3.30 -1.51
N ALA A 96 -11.33 2.35 -2.18
CA ALA A 96 -10.69 1.55 -3.21
C ALA A 96 -10.17 2.45 -4.35
N ASP A 97 -11.02 3.35 -4.84
CA ASP A 97 -10.64 4.29 -5.90
C ASP A 97 -9.47 5.21 -5.49
N ILE A 98 -9.46 5.70 -4.25
CA ILE A 98 -8.37 6.54 -3.73
C ILE A 98 -7.07 5.75 -3.70
N VAL A 99 -7.08 4.51 -3.19
CA VAL A 99 -5.87 3.66 -3.12
C VAL A 99 -5.33 3.39 -4.53
N ASP A 100 -6.20 3.02 -5.47
CA ASP A 100 -5.82 2.76 -6.86
C ASP A 100 -5.22 4.00 -7.54
N ASN A 101 -5.83 5.18 -7.31
CA ASN A 101 -5.32 6.44 -7.86
C ASN A 101 -3.98 6.84 -7.21
N VAL A 102 -3.85 6.66 -5.90
CA VAL A 102 -2.58 6.92 -5.19
C VAL A 102 -1.47 6.05 -5.74
N TRP A 103 -1.75 4.76 -5.90
CA TRP A 103 -0.82 3.81 -6.47
C TRP A 103 -0.39 4.24 -7.88
N ARG A 104 -1.35 4.54 -8.75
CA ARG A 104 -1.08 4.95 -10.13
C ARG A 104 -0.28 6.25 -10.25
N LEU A 105 -0.57 7.24 -9.42
CA LEU A 105 -0.02 8.59 -9.57
C LEU A 105 1.33 8.77 -8.87
N TYR A 106 1.51 8.16 -7.70
CA TYR A 106 2.65 8.47 -6.83
C TYR A 106 3.57 7.29 -6.58
N HIS A 107 3.10 6.04 -6.71
CA HIS A 107 3.85 4.88 -6.24
C HIS A 107 4.80 4.29 -7.28
N SER A 108 4.54 4.44 -8.59
CA SER A 108 5.38 3.87 -9.66
C SER A 108 6.86 4.21 -9.48
N ASN A 109 7.19 5.50 -9.33
CA ASN A 109 8.57 5.94 -9.13
C ASN A 109 9.24 5.34 -7.89
N ILE A 110 8.48 5.06 -6.82
CA ILE A 110 9.01 4.47 -5.59
C ILE A 110 9.42 3.02 -5.85
N VAL A 111 8.60 2.28 -6.61
CA VAL A 111 8.87 0.91 -7.03
C VAL A 111 10.07 0.85 -7.99
N ASP A 112 10.12 1.73 -8.98
CA ASP A 112 11.20 1.77 -9.97
C ASP A 112 12.55 1.99 -9.27
N ASN A 113 12.64 2.99 -8.38
CA ASN A 113 13.84 3.24 -7.58
C ASN A 113 14.21 2.06 -6.65
N PHE A 114 13.23 1.29 -6.19
CA PHE A 114 13.47 0.11 -5.38
C PHE A 114 14.03 -1.05 -6.23
N LEU A 115 13.43 -1.30 -7.39
CA LEU A 115 13.88 -2.32 -8.34
C LEU A 115 15.28 -1.99 -8.89
N ASP A 116 15.57 -0.74 -9.21
CA ASP A 116 16.90 -0.31 -9.65
C ASP A 116 17.98 -0.64 -8.60
N ARG A 117 17.68 -0.44 -7.31
CA ARG A 117 18.61 -0.83 -6.24
C ARG A 117 18.78 -2.35 -6.19
N PHE A 118 17.69 -3.10 -6.32
CA PHE A 118 17.75 -4.56 -6.34
C PHE A 118 18.63 -5.09 -7.49
N TYR A 119 18.40 -4.64 -8.72
CA TYR A 119 19.16 -5.13 -9.88
C TYR A 119 20.63 -4.68 -9.88
N ASN A 120 20.93 -3.50 -9.32
CA ASN A 120 22.32 -3.00 -9.27
C ASN A 120 23.13 -3.57 -8.11
N GLN A 121 22.51 -3.78 -6.94
CA GLN A 121 23.20 -4.24 -5.71
C GLN A 121 23.10 -5.75 -5.52
N GLY A 122 22.14 -6.41 -6.16
CA GLY A 122 21.89 -7.86 -6.04
C GLY A 122 21.18 -8.27 -4.75
N GLU A 123 21.02 -7.35 -3.79
CA GLU A 123 20.20 -7.54 -2.60
C GLU A 123 19.55 -6.23 -2.12
N VAL A 124 18.32 -6.32 -1.60
CA VAL A 124 17.62 -5.23 -0.91
C VAL A 124 16.79 -5.78 0.23
N GLU A 125 16.63 -4.99 1.30
CA GLU A 125 15.78 -5.33 2.45
C GLU A 125 14.65 -4.32 2.62
N ILE A 126 13.45 -4.83 2.84
CA ILE A 126 12.28 -4.01 3.18
C ILE A 126 11.38 -4.79 4.14
N GLN A 127 11.00 -4.14 5.24
CA GLN A 127 10.22 -4.76 6.32
C GLN A 127 10.78 -6.11 6.84
N GLY A 128 12.10 -6.23 6.97
CA GLY A 128 12.73 -7.46 7.44
C GLY A 128 12.65 -8.64 6.44
N ILE A 129 12.26 -8.38 5.20
CA ILE A 129 12.27 -9.35 4.10
C ILE A 129 13.39 -8.94 3.16
N LYS A 130 14.31 -9.86 2.89
CA LYS A 130 15.45 -9.62 2.00
C LYS A 130 15.19 -10.26 0.65
N LEU A 131 15.25 -9.45 -0.39
CA LEU A 131 15.21 -9.90 -1.77
C LEU A 131 16.66 -10.04 -2.23
N LYS A 132 17.00 -11.22 -2.74
CA LYS A 132 18.31 -11.55 -3.29
C LYS A 132 18.16 -12.06 -4.72
N ASN A 133 19.23 -12.09 -5.49
CA ASN A 133 19.20 -12.64 -6.85
C ASN A 133 18.73 -14.10 -6.90
N GLU A 134 19.08 -14.90 -5.89
CA GLU A 134 18.73 -16.31 -5.80
C GLU A 134 17.32 -16.58 -5.21
N GLY A 135 16.77 -15.67 -4.40
CA GLY A 135 15.48 -15.89 -3.75
C GLY A 135 15.05 -14.77 -2.78
N ILE A 136 14.10 -15.10 -1.90
CA ILE A 136 13.62 -14.21 -0.84
C ILE A 136 13.93 -14.85 0.52
N GLU A 137 14.51 -14.09 1.45
CA GLU A 137 14.58 -14.46 2.87
C GLU A 137 13.41 -13.81 3.63
N LEU A 138 12.61 -14.66 4.28
CA LEU A 138 11.42 -14.28 5.05
C LEU A 138 11.79 -13.85 6.49
N ARG A 139 10.94 -13.03 7.14
CA ARG A 139 11.20 -12.38 8.45
C ARG A 139 11.67 -13.34 9.55
N GLU A 140 11.11 -14.54 9.61
CA GLU A 140 11.36 -15.48 10.70
C GLU A 140 12.59 -16.39 10.48
N LYS A 141 13.55 -15.98 9.63
CA LYS A 141 14.77 -16.76 9.31
C LYS A 141 14.46 -18.19 8.87
N ILE A 142 13.34 -18.37 8.16
CA ILE A 142 12.87 -19.67 7.66
C ILE A 142 13.79 -20.23 6.55
N GLY A 143 14.84 -19.49 6.19
CA GLY A 143 15.76 -19.81 5.11
C GLY A 143 15.41 -19.04 3.84
N LEU A 144 16.29 -19.14 2.86
CA LEU A 144 16.09 -18.58 1.54
C LEU A 144 15.06 -19.41 0.77
N VAL A 145 14.00 -18.77 0.29
CA VAL A 145 13.04 -19.36 -0.64
C VAL A 145 13.46 -18.99 -2.06
N PRO A 146 13.91 -19.96 -2.90
CA PRO A 146 14.29 -19.68 -4.27
C PRO A 146 13.12 -19.12 -5.09
N TRP A 147 13.39 -18.21 -6.02
CA TRP A 147 12.35 -17.50 -6.78
C TRP A 147 11.34 -18.42 -7.48
N ASN A 148 11.78 -19.56 -8.01
CA ASN A 148 10.89 -20.55 -8.65
C ASN A 148 9.89 -21.20 -7.68
N LYS A 149 10.12 -21.10 -6.38
CA LYS A 149 9.25 -21.60 -5.31
C LYS A 149 8.51 -20.49 -4.58
N VAL A 150 8.78 -19.22 -4.88
CA VAL A 150 8.05 -18.10 -4.28
C VAL A 150 6.64 -18.03 -4.87
N ALA A 151 5.65 -17.87 -3.99
CA ALA A 151 4.31 -17.45 -4.36
C ALA A 151 3.82 -16.35 -3.43
N ILE A 152 2.87 -15.57 -3.94
CA ILE A 152 2.19 -14.54 -3.19
C ILE A 152 0.69 -14.75 -3.26
N LYS A 153 -0.01 -14.41 -2.18
CA LYS A 153 -1.46 -14.41 -2.13
C LYS A 153 -1.96 -13.13 -1.48
N ASP A 154 -2.86 -12.45 -2.17
CA ASP A 154 -3.45 -11.21 -1.72
C ASP A 154 -4.67 -11.46 -0.84
N TYR A 155 -4.78 -10.72 0.25
CA TYR A 155 -5.91 -10.69 1.16
C TYR A 155 -6.30 -9.26 1.47
N TYR A 156 -7.52 -9.06 1.94
CA TYR A 156 -8.08 -7.72 2.15
C TYR A 156 -7.23 -6.72 2.98
N ARG A 157 -6.38 -7.20 3.90
CA ARG A 157 -5.57 -6.33 4.80
C ARG A 157 -4.07 -6.56 4.70
N TYR A 158 -3.65 -7.56 3.95
CA TYR A 158 -2.28 -8.02 3.91
C TYR A 158 -2.09 -8.92 2.70
N PHE A 159 -0.86 -9.15 2.31
CA PHE A 159 -0.54 -10.28 1.45
C PHE A 159 0.40 -11.25 2.18
N ALA A 160 0.35 -12.51 1.77
CA ALA A 160 1.25 -13.54 2.23
C ALA A 160 2.28 -13.83 1.15
N ILE A 161 3.54 -13.92 1.52
CA ILE A 161 4.62 -14.50 0.71
C ILE A 161 4.90 -15.88 1.29
N TYR A 162 4.90 -16.90 0.45
CA TYR A 162 5.05 -18.28 0.91
C TYR A 162 5.83 -19.14 -0.08
N ASN A 163 6.36 -20.25 0.41
CA ASN A 163 6.96 -21.29 -0.42
C ASN A 163 5.85 -22.20 -0.99
N ARG A 164 5.81 -22.35 -2.32
CA ARG A 164 4.84 -23.21 -3.04
C ARG A 164 4.87 -24.67 -2.56
N ASP A 165 6.04 -25.17 -2.20
CA ASP A 165 6.23 -26.57 -1.79
C ASP A 165 5.91 -26.77 -0.30
N ASN A 166 5.94 -25.71 0.50
CA ASN A 166 5.64 -25.75 1.92
C ASN A 166 5.06 -24.41 2.40
N SER A 167 3.73 -24.33 2.46
CA SER A 167 2.99 -23.11 2.84
C SER A 167 3.19 -22.69 4.30
N ASP A 168 3.67 -23.59 5.17
CA ASP A 168 3.98 -23.21 6.56
C ASP A 168 5.17 -22.23 6.59
N LEU A 169 6.03 -22.26 5.57
CA LEU A 169 7.09 -21.30 5.36
C LEU A 169 6.52 -20.05 4.68
N HIS A 170 6.04 -19.11 5.48
CA HIS A 170 5.40 -17.90 4.99
C HIS A 170 5.73 -16.67 5.83
N SER A 171 5.48 -15.49 5.25
CA SER A 171 5.46 -14.22 5.97
C SER A 171 4.24 -13.43 5.55
N ARG A 172 3.59 -12.83 6.54
CA ARG A 172 2.46 -11.94 6.36
C ARG A 172 2.95 -10.49 6.37
N VAL A 173 2.51 -9.72 5.37
CA VAL A 173 2.91 -8.34 5.16
C VAL A 173 1.66 -7.45 5.10
N SER A 174 1.49 -6.56 6.07
CA SER A 174 0.25 -5.78 6.26
C SER A 174 0.25 -4.51 5.40
N TYR A 175 -0.85 -4.21 4.69
CA TYR A 175 -0.97 -2.97 3.89
C TYR A 175 -0.90 -1.69 4.75
N ASN A 176 -1.11 -1.83 6.06
CA ASN A 176 -0.99 -0.75 7.03
C ASN A 176 0.46 -0.58 7.56
N GLU A 177 1.45 -1.09 6.85
CA GLU A 177 2.89 -0.90 7.12
C GLU A 177 3.56 -0.22 5.91
N TYR A 178 4.55 0.64 6.17
CA TYR A 178 5.30 1.33 5.11
C TYR A 178 6.20 0.37 4.34
N GLY A 179 6.20 0.45 3.02
CA GLY A 179 6.99 -0.41 2.15
C GLY A 179 6.27 -1.69 1.73
N THR A 180 5.06 -1.94 2.22
CA THR A 180 4.25 -3.10 1.83
C THR A 180 3.89 -3.07 0.35
N GLU A 181 3.40 -1.92 -0.13
CA GLU A 181 3.03 -1.72 -1.53
C GLU A 181 4.23 -1.86 -2.46
N THR A 182 5.38 -1.31 -2.05
CA THR A 182 6.64 -1.41 -2.78
C THR A 182 7.11 -2.85 -2.85
N LEU A 183 7.11 -3.57 -1.73
CA LEU A 183 7.49 -4.97 -1.66
C LEU A 183 6.59 -5.86 -2.54
N TRP A 184 5.27 -5.68 -2.45
CA TRP A 184 4.32 -6.43 -3.25
C TRP A 184 4.54 -6.22 -4.75
N SER A 185 4.70 -4.95 -5.16
CA SER A 185 4.91 -4.56 -6.55
C SER A 185 6.24 -5.10 -7.08
N ALA A 186 7.30 -5.03 -6.27
CA ALA A 186 8.62 -5.55 -6.62
C ALA A 186 8.60 -7.07 -6.81
N ILE A 187 8.02 -7.83 -5.85
CA ILE A 187 7.91 -9.29 -5.96
C ILE A 187 7.11 -9.68 -7.19
N LYS A 188 5.96 -9.04 -7.45
CA LYS A 188 5.17 -9.31 -8.66
C LYS A 188 5.96 -9.09 -9.95
N THR A 189 6.73 -8.01 -10.00
CA THR A 189 7.53 -7.65 -11.18
C THR A 189 8.62 -8.69 -11.42
N ILE A 190 9.39 -9.03 -10.39
CA ILE A 190 10.47 -10.03 -10.47
C ILE A 190 9.93 -11.41 -10.85
N LEU A 191 8.80 -11.84 -10.28
CA LEU A 191 8.17 -13.13 -10.64
C LEU A 191 7.75 -13.15 -12.11
N LYS A 192 7.13 -12.07 -12.59
CA LYS A 192 6.68 -11.95 -13.98
C LYS A 192 7.85 -11.99 -14.97
N GLU A 193 8.92 -11.26 -14.70
CA GLU A 193 10.13 -11.26 -15.55
C GLU A 193 10.75 -12.65 -15.64
N ARG A 194 10.88 -13.35 -14.52
CA ARG A 194 11.43 -14.71 -14.49
C ARG A 194 10.55 -15.74 -15.20
N GLU A 195 9.23 -15.59 -15.15
CA GLU A 195 8.29 -16.41 -15.92
C GLU A 195 8.45 -16.18 -17.44
N MET A 196 8.70 -14.93 -17.85
CA MET A 196 8.97 -14.58 -19.24
C MET A 196 10.31 -15.18 -19.72
N ASP A 197 11.37 -15.06 -18.93
CA ASP A 197 12.70 -15.62 -19.27
C ASP A 197 12.66 -17.15 -19.39
N ALA A 198 11.98 -17.82 -18.46
CA ALA A 198 11.80 -19.27 -18.50
C ALA A 198 11.01 -19.74 -19.73
N SER A 199 10.07 -18.92 -20.23
CA SER A 199 9.29 -19.23 -21.43
C SER A 199 10.12 -19.07 -22.71
N GLN A 200 11.09 -18.15 -22.73
CA GLN A 200 11.95 -17.89 -23.89
C GLN A 200 13.09 -18.92 -24.04
N GLN A 201 13.53 -19.56 -22.96
CA GLN A 201 14.57 -20.60 -23.00
C GLN A 201 14.05 -21.98 -23.46
N ASN A 202 12.74 -22.16 -23.54
CA ASN A 202 12.08 -23.41 -23.95
C ASN A 202 11.59 -23.38 -25.42
N VAL A 203 12.04 -22.39 -26.20
CA VAL A 203 11.81 -22.24 -27.65
C VAL A 203 13.14 -22.36 -28.39
#